data_AF-A0A139DDW8-F1
#
_entry.id   AF-A0A139DDW8-F1
#
_cell.length_a   1.000
_cell.length_b   1.000
_cell.length_c   1.000
_cell.angle_alpha   90.00
_cell.angle_beta   90.00
_cell.angle_gamma   90.00
#
_symmetry.space_group_name_H-M   'P 1'
#
loop_
_entity.id
_entity.type
_entity.pdbx_description
1 polymer ?
#
loop_
_entity_poly.entity_id
_entity_poly.type
_entity_poly.pdbx_seq_one_letter_code
_entity_poly.pdbx_strand_id
1 'polypeptide(L)'
;MIDQPHLDEAALAELRDVMEGDFGMLVDTFLADSRARLRHLHQLLEQKDSDQLAKTAHSFKGSCINMGATHLSKLCAQLERAGKAADLSAAARLLDGVEAEFAEVASCFEQL
;
A
#
# COMPACT_ATOMS: atom_id res chain seq x y z
N MET A 1 6.86 -22.89 -0.10
CA MET A 1 6.14 -21.69 0.36
C MET A 1 4.87 -21.62 -0.44
N ILE A 2 3.72 -21.48 0.19
CA ILE A 2 2.49 -21.16 -0.55
C ILE A 2 2.63 -19.67 -0.84
N ASP A 3 2.87 -19.30 -2.10
CA ASP A 3 2.85 -17.91 -2.53
C ASP A 3 1.45 -17.36 -2.23
N GLN A 4 1.37 -16.48 -1.23
CA GLN A 4 0.14 -15.76 -0.97
C GLN A 4 -0.03 -14.74 -2.10
N PRO A 5 -1.16 -14.74 -2.83
CA PRO A 5 -1.33 -13.85 -3.97
C PRO A 5 -1.29 -12.38 -3.51
N HIS A 6 -0.48 -11.57 -4.20
CA HIS A 6 -0.31 -10.14 -3.94
C HIS A 6 -1.59 -9.33 -4.23
N LEU A 7 -2.35 -9.78 -5.24
CA LEU A 7 -3.65 -9.25 -5.63
C LEU A 7 -4.73 -10.30 -5.39
N ASP A 8 -5.85 -9.87 -4.82
CA ASP A 8 -7.07 -10.65 -4.76
C ASP A 8 -7.75 -10.66 -6.13
N GLU A 9 -7.74 -11.81 -6.80
CA GLU A 9 -8.30 -11.97 -8.15
C GLU A 9 -9.80 -11.67 -8.21
N ALA A 10 -10.55 -11.99 -7.16
CA ALA A 10 -12.00 -11.72 -7.12
C ALA A 10 -12.25 -10.21 -7.01
N ALA A 11 -11.53 -9.53 -6.11
CA ALA A 11 -11.63 -8.08 -5.97
C ALA A 11 -11.20 -7.35 -7.25
N LEU A 12 -10.16 -7.86 -7.92
CA LEU A 12 -9.65 -7.31 -9.17
C LEU A 12 -10.66 -7.48 -10.32
N ALA A 13 -11.31 -8.64 -10.42
CA ALA A 13 -12.34 -8.89 -11.41
C ALA A 13 -13.55 -7.97 -11.22
N GLU A 14 -14.03 -7.81 -9.97
CA GLU A 14 -15.09 -6.86 -9.63
C GLU A 14 -14.69 -5.43 -9.96
N LEU A 15 -13.46 -5.02 -9.61
CA LEU A 15 -12.98 -3.67 -9.89
C LEU A 15 -12.89 -3.39 -11.40
N ARG A 16 -12.44 -4.38 -12.19
CA ARG A 16 -12.35 -4.26 -13.64
C ARG A 16 -13.74 -4.19 -14.29
N ASP A 17 -14.70 -4.95 -13.79
CA ASP A 17 -16.09 -4.92 -14.27
C ASP A 17 -16.76 -3.58 -13.98
N VAL A 18 -16.56 -3.02 -12.77
CA VAL A 18 -17.13 -1.72 -12.38
C VAL A 18 -16.46 -0.54 -13.10
N MET A 19 -15.16 -0.62 -13.38
CA MET A 19 -14.41 0.47 -14.01
C MET A 19 -14.34 0.39 -15.52
N GLU A 20 -14.63 -0.77 -16.11
CA GLU A 20 -14.64 -1.03 -17.55
C GLU A 20 -13.40 -0.41 -18.25
N GLY A 21 -13.60 0.61 -19.08
CA GLY A 21 -12.55 1.30 -19.84
C GLY A 21 -11.59 2.16 -19.00
N ASP A 22 -11.95 2.52 -17.77
CA ASP A 22 -11.15 3.38 -16.89
C ASP A 22 -10.22 2.60 -15.95
N PHE A 23 -10.28 1.26 -15.99
CA PHE A 23 -9.47 0.41 -15.11
C PHE A 23 -7.96 0.71 -15.20
N GLY A 24 -7.42 0.89 -16.41
CA GLY A 24 -6.01 1.22 -16.61
C GLY A 24 -5.63 2.57 -15.97
N MET A 25 -6.47 3.59 -16.13
CA MET A 25 -6.24 4.91 -15.53
C MET A 25 -6.29 4.85 -14.00
N LEU A 26 -7.18 4.04 -13.44
CA LEU A 26 -7.26 3.81 -12.00
C LEU A 26 -5.96 3.17 -11.48
N VAL A 27 -5.47 2.14 -12.16
CA VAL A 27 -4.20 1.48 -11.81
C VAL A 27 -3.03 2.46 -11.88
N ASP A 28 -2.89 3.22 -12.96
CA ASP A 28 -1.83 4.22 -13.10
C ASP A 28 -1.87 5.27 -11.99
N THR A 29 -3.07 5.75 -11.65
CA THR A 29 -3.29 6.71 -10.57
C THR A 29 -2.88 6.11 -9.22
N PHE A 30 -3.29 4.88 -8.94
CA PHE A 30 -2.90 4.16 -7.73
C PHE A 30 -1.39 4.00 -7.61
N LEU A 31 -0.70 3.59 -8.69
CA LEU A 31 0.74 3.40 -8.69
C LEU A 31 1.49 4.72 -8.47
N ALA A 32 1.06 5.80 -9.12
CA ALA A 32 1.65 7.12 -8.95
C ALA A 32 1.46 7.67 -7.53
N ASP A 33 0.24 7.57 -6.98
CA ASP A 33 -0.10 8.01 -5.63
C ASP A 33 0.66 7.18 -4.57
N SER A 34 0.70 5.86 -4.73
CA SER A 34 1.44 4.95 -3.83
C SER A 34 2.92 5.29 -3.76
N ARG A 35 3.58 5.53 -4.91
CA ARG A 35 4.98 5.98 -4.96
C ARG A 35 5.18 7.30 -4.22
N ALA A 36 4.24 8.24 -4.32
CA ALA A 36 4.30 9.51 -3.59
C ALA A 36 4.13 9.31 -2.07
N ARG A 37 3.21 8.43 -1.65
CA ARG A 37 2.98 8.10 -0.24
C ARG A 37 4.19 7.42 0.39
N LEU A 38 4.85 6.50 -0.31
CA LEU A 38 6.06 5.83 0.19
C LEU A 38 7.18 6.85 0.47
N ARG A 39 7.45 7.76 -0.47
CA ARG A 39 8.40 8.86 -0.25
C ARG A 39 8.02 9.72 0.95
N HIS A 40 6.73 10.03 1.09
CA HIS A 40 6.25 10.82 2.22
C HIS A 40 6.41 10.09 3.56
N LEU A 41 6.14 8.79 3.62
CA LEU A 41 6.33 7.96 4.82
C LEU A 41 7.79 7.94 5.27
N HIS A 42 8.75 7.86 4.34
CA HIS A 42 10.18 8.01 4.66
C HIS A 42 10.50 9.36 5.28
N GLN A 43 9.99 10.45 4.69
CA GLN A 43 10.19 11.80 5.25
C GLN A 43 9.62 11.94 6.67
N LEU A 44 8.47 11.32 6.94
CA LEU A 44 7.86 11.34 8.27
C LEU A 44 8.68 10.57 9.30
N LEU A 45 9.35 9.47 8.91
CA LEU A 45 10.30 8.77 9.77
C LEU A 45 11.52 9.65 10.10
N GLU A 46 12.10 10.34 9.11
CA GLU A 46 13.22 11.27 9.32
C GLU A 46 12.83 12.42 10.26
N GLN A 47 11.62 12.96 10.09
CA GLN A 47 11.07 14.03 10.92
C GLN A 47 10.59 13.55 12.30
N LYS A 48 10.55 12.23 12.52
CA LYS A 48 10.02 11.57 13.72
C LYS A 48 8.54 11.94 14.00
N ASP A 49 7.77 12.22 12.96
CA ASP A 49 6.35 12.56 13.05
C ASP A 49 5.50 11.27 13.00
N SER A 50 5.38 10.61 14.15
CA SER A 50 4.64 9.36 14.30
C SER A 50 3.13 9.50 14.04
N ASP A 51 2.57 10.66 14.38
CA ASP A 51 1.13 10.92 14.23
C ASP A 51 0.74 11.04 12.76
N GLN A 52 1.51 11.82 12.00
CA GLN A 52 1.28 11.96 10.58
C GLN A 52 1.65 10.68 9.83
N LEU A 53 2.65 9.92 10.29
CA LEU A 53 2.97 8.60 9.76
C LEU A 53 1.77 7.65 9.89
N ALA A 54 1.15 7.59 11.06
CA ALA A 54 -0.03 6.76 11.30
C ALA A 54 -1.19 7.13 10.36
N LYS A 55 -1.46 8.44 10.18
CA LYS A 55 -2.52 8.92 9.28
C LYS A 55 -2.24 8.57 7.83
N THR A 56 -1.00 8.77 7.38
CA THR A 56 -0.58 8.44 6.01
C THR A 56 -0.71 6.93 5.77
N ALA A 57 -0.23 6.09 6.69
CA ALA A 57 -0.38 4.63 6.60
C ALA A 57 -1.85 4.18 6.60
N HIS A 58 -2.71 4.83 7.40
CA HIS A 58 -4.16 4.56 7.41
C HIS A 58 -4.81 4.83 6.04
N SER A 59 -4.51 5.99 5.44
CA SER A 59 -5.04 6.34 4.12
C SER A 59 -4.52 5.39 3.04
N PHE A 60 -3.25 5.00 3.12
CA PHE A 60 -2.64 4.10 2.15
C PHE A 60 -3.23 2.69 2.24
N LYS A 61 -3.46 2.18 3.46
CA LYS A 61 -4.18 0.92 3.70
C LYS A 61 -5.54 0.89 2.98
N GLY A 62 -6.34 1.96 3.11
CA GLY A 62 -7.65 2.05 2.45
C GLY A 62 -7.53 1.95 0.92
N SER A 63 -6.56 2.66 0.34
CA SER A 63 -6.28 2.58 -1.10
C SER A 63 -5.89 1.16 -1.53
N CYS A 64 -5.06 0.47 -0.75
CA CYS A 64 -4.67 -0.91 -1.04
C CYS A 64 -5.85 -1.90 -1.02
N ILE A 65 -6.80 -1.72 -0.09
CA ILE A 65 -8.02 -2.55 -0.02
C ILE A 65 -8.84 -2.37 -1.31
N ASN A 66 -9.03 -1.13 -1.74
CA ASN A 66 -9.82 -0.83 -2.94
C ASN A 66 -9.21 -1.43 -4.21
N MET A 67 -7.90 -1.60 -4.25
CA MET A 67 -7.17 -2.20 -5.37
C MET A 67 -7.01 -3.72 -5.27
N GLY A 68 -7.56 -4.37 -4.24
CA GLY A 68 -7.37 -5.80 -4.00
C GLY A 68 -5.96 -6.19 -3.53
N ALA A 69 -5.09 -5.22 -3.19
CA ALA A 69 -3.73 -5.46 -2.70
C ALA A 69 -3.75 -5.82 -1.19
N THR A 70 -4.27 -7.00 -0.89
CA THR A 70 -4.62 -7.41 0.49
C THR A 70 -3.41 -7.55 1.41
N HIS A 71 -2.28 -8.05 0.91
CA HIS A 71 -1.07 -8.19 1.71
C HIS A 71 -0.44 -6.82 2.00
N LEU A 72 -0.33 -5.96 0.98
CA LEU A 72 0.11 -4.57 1.14
C LEU A 72 -0.74 -3.80 2.16
N SER A 73 -2.07 -3.97 2.10
CA SER A 73 -2.99 -3.40 3.08
C SER A 73 -2.69 -3.85 4.52
N LYS A 74 -2.39 -5.13 4.74
CA LYS A 74 -2.02 -5.66 6.07
C LYS A 74 -0.72 -5.05 6.59
N LEU A 75 0.27 -4.84 5.73
CA LEU A 75 1.53 -4.18 6.10
C LEU A 75 1.29 -2.70 6.45
N CYS A 76 0.49 -1.99 5.66
CA CYS A 76 0.07 -0.62 5.98
C CYS A 76 -0.69 -0.54 7.31
N ALA A 77 -1.51 -1.55 7.65
CA ALA A 77 -2.19 -1.62 8.94
C ALA A 77 -1.23 -1.91 10.12
N GLN A 78 -0.13 -2.61 9.89
CA GLN A 78 0.95 -2.76 10.89
C GLN A 78 1.71 -1.46 11.06
N LEU A 79 2.05 -0.79 9.95
CA LEU A 79 2.72 0.51 9.96
C LEU A 79 1.88 1.59 10.68
N GLU A 80 0.56 1.63 10.43
CA GLU A 80 -0.39 2.50 11.13
C GLU A 80 -0.34 2.27 12.64
N ARG A 81 -0.29 1.00 13.09
CA ARG A 81 -0.22 0.64 14.51
C ARG A 81 1.12 1.05 15.13
N ALA A 82 2.23 0.85 14.44
CA ALA A 82 3.55 1.28 14.89
C ALA A 82 3.62 2.81 15.04
N GLY A 83 3.07 3.56 14.07
CA GLY A 83 2.94 5.01 14.16
C GLY A 83 2.09 5.47 15.35
N LYS A 84 0.93 4.85 15.58
CA LYS A 84 0.07 5.14 16.75
C LYS A 84 0.75 4.85 18.09
N ALA A 85 1.66 3.88 18.13
CA ALA A 85 2.45 3.55 19.31
C ALA A 85 3.72 4.41 19.45
N ALA A 86 3.98 5.34 18.51
CA ALA A 86 5.22 6.09 18.38
C ALA A 86 6.50 5.22 18.30
N ASP A 87 6.36 3.95 17.86
CA ASP A 87 7.49 3.05 17.65
C ASP A 87 8.07 3.23 16.25
N LEU A 88 8.88 4.27 16.09
CA LEU A 88 9.50 4.62 14.82
C LEU A 88 10.51 3.56 14.32
N SER A 89 11.07 2.76 15.22
CA SER A 89 11.99 1.67 14.86
C SER A 89 11.24 0.48 14.25
N ALA A 90 10.09 0.11 14.80
CA ALA A 90 9.19 -0.84 14.16
C ALA A 90 8.61 -0.28 12.85
N ALA A 91 8.21 0.99 12.84
CA ALA A 91 7.67 1.64 11.65
C ALA A 91 8.66 1.64 10.47
N ALA A 92 9.95 1.92 10.72
CA ALA A 92 10.98 1.86 9.68
C ALA A 92 11.08 0.46 9.05
N ARG A 93 11.19 -0.60 9.88
CA ARG A 93 11.25 -1.99 9.39
C ARG A 93 9.99 -2.41 8.63
N LEU A 94 8.83 -1.92 9.06
CA LEU A 94 7.56 -2.19 8.37
C LEU A 94 7.48 -1.45 7.05
N LEU A 95 8.01 -0.22 6.96
CA LEU A 95 8.02 0.54 5.71
C LEU A 95 8.86 -0.16 4.64
N ASP A 96 10.01 -0.73 4.98
CA ASP A 96 10.80 -1.55 4.05
C ASP A 96 9.97 -2.71 3.48
N GLY A 97 9.18 -3.38 4.33
CA GLY A 97 8.26 -4.43 3.92
C GLY A 97 7.12 -3.93 3.02
N VAL A 98 6.55 -2.76 3.32
CA VAL A 98 5.53 -2.10 2.48
C VAL A 98 6.10 -1.77 1.10
N GLU A 99 7.34 -1.30 1.01
CA GLU A 99 7.98 -1.00 -0.28
C GLU A 99 8.24 -2.24 -1.12
N ALA A 100 8.74 -3.30 -0.49
CA ALA A 100 8.97 -4.57 -1.18
C ALA A 100 7.65 -5.15 -1.72
N GLU A 101 6.59 -5.18 -0.90
CA GLU A 101 5.29 -5.68 -1.33
C GLU A 101 4.64 -4.78 -2.39
N PHE A 102 4.82 -3.46 -2.31
CA PHE A 102 4.33 -2.55 -3.34
C PHE A 102 5.01 -2.81 -4.69
N ALA A 103 6.29 -3.16 -4.71
CA ALA A 103 6.99 -3.52 -5.94
C ALA A 103 6.39 -4.77 -6.61
N GLU A 104 6.06 -5.81 -5.82
CA GLU A 104 5.38 -7.01 -6.33
C GLU A 104 3.97 -6.68 -6.86
N VAL A 105 3.19 -5.90 -6.10
CA VAL A 105 1.86 -5.42 -6.51
C VAL A 105 1.93 -4.62 -7.81
N ALA A 106 2.91 -3.73 -7.95
CA ALA A 106 3.12 -2.95 -9.17
C ALA A 106 3.46 -3.85 -10.36
N SER A 107 4.36 -4.82 -10.18
CA SER A 107 4.69 -5.81 -11.21
C SER A 107 3.47 -6.63 -11.63
N CYS A 108 2.61 -7.04 -10.69
CA CYS A 108 1.37 -7.72 -11.01
C CYS A 108 0.45 -6.84 -11.87
N PHE A 109 0.29 -5.56 -11.52
CA PHE A 109 -0.52 -4.63 -12.31
C PHE A 109 0.02 -4.37 -13.73
N GLU A 110 1.34 -4.36 -13.91
CA GLU A 110 1.98 -4.18 -15.22
C GLU A 110 1.81 -5.40 -16.15
N GLN A 111 1.40 -6.55 -15.61
CA GLN A 111 1.16 -7.80 -16.36
C GLN A 111 -0.32 -8.05 -16.72
N LEU A 112 -1.23 -7.14 -16.31
CA LEU A 112 -2.69 -7.24 -16.44
C LEU A 112 -3.27 -6.54 -17.67
#